data_AF-A0A2J6IWP5-F1
#
_entry.id   AF-A0A2J6IWP5-F1
#
_cell.length_a   1.000
_cell.length_b   1.000
_cell.length_c   1.000
_cell.angle_alpha   90.00
_cell.angle_beta   90.00
_cell.angle_gamma   90.00
#
_symmetry.space_group_name_H-M   'P 1'
#
loop_
_entity.id
_entity.type
_entity.pdbx_description
1 polymer ?
#
loop_
_entity_poly.entity_id
_entity_poly.type
_entity_poly.pdbx_seq_one_letter_code
_entity_poly.pdbx_strand_id
1 'polypeptide(L)'
;MIETIEKTLLAGIGALALSQKKTDELLDELKQKMNLSEEEGRALLDKFRSATDEQRDKLGKMAKEEIEKSMKRFGAVTKKEFDALKRKVAKLEKTIKEAGI
;
A
#
# COMPACT_ATOMS: atom_id res chain seq x y z
N MET A 1 -19.35 -25.30 5.56
CA MET A 1 -19.68 -24.37 4.47
C MET A 1 -19.06 -22.99 4.71
N ILE A 2 -19.37 -22.31 5.81
CA ILE A 2 -18.76 -20.99 6.15
C ILE A 2 -17.23 -21.09 6.29
N GLU A 3 -16.74 -22.12 6.97
CA GLU A 3 -15.31 -22.35 7.18
C GLU A 3 -14.53 -22.60 5.88
N THR A 4 -15.20 -23.16 4.86
CA THR A 4 -14.63 -23.40 3.53
C THR A 4 -14.53 -22.09 2.74
N ILE A 5 -15.55 -21.23 2.86
CA ILE A 5 -15.57 -19.91 2.23
C ILE A 5 -14.49 -19.01 2.85
N GLU A 6 -14.33 -18.99 4.17
CA GLU A 6 -13.27 -18.23 4.85
C GLU A 6 -11.88 -18.70 4.44
N LYS A 7 -11.64 -20.02 4.38
CA LYS A 7 -10.37 -20.58 3.91
C LYS A 7 -10.10 -20.24 2.44
N THR A 8 -11.13 -20.22 1.59
CA THR A 8 -10.99 -19.86 0.17
C THR A 8 -10.75 -18.36 -0.02
N LEU A 9 -11.35 -17.51 0.83
CA LEU A 9 -11.14 -16.06 0.82
C LEU A 9 -9.72 -15.71 1.28
N LEU A 10 -9.24 -16.34 2.36
CA LEU A 10 -7.87 -16.19 2.87
C LEU A 10 -6.84 -16.72 1.87
N ALA A 11 -7.12 -17.85 1.22
CA ALA A 11 -6.30 -18.37 0.12
C ALA A 11 -6.30 -17.41 -1.08
N GLY A 12 -7.43 -16.77 -1.40
CA GLY A 12 -7.55 -15.76 -2.45
C GLY A 12 -6.69 -14.52 -2.18
N ILE A 13 -6.65 -14.03 -0.93
CA ILE A 13 -5.78 -12.91 -0.52
C ILE A 13 -4.30 -13.30 -0.63
N GLY A 14 -3.95 -14.53 -0.22
CA GLY A 14 -2.59 -15.05 -0.32
C GLY A 14 -2.13 -15.29 -1.77
N ALA A 15 -3.03 -15.73 -2.65
CA ALA A 15 -2.71 -16.01 -4.04
C ALA A 15 -2.63 -14.77 -4.93
N LEU A 16 -3.34 -13.68 -4.60
CA LEU A 16 -3.13 -12.37 -5.24
C LEU A 16 -1.76 -11.76 -4.93
N ALA A 17 -1.15 -12.14 -3.81
CA ALA A 17 0.24 -11.79 -3.49
C ALA A 17 1.25 -12.71 -4.22
N LEU A 18 0.79 -13.81 -4.82
CA LEU A 18 1.59 -14.78 -5.57
C LEU A 18 1.38 -14.64 -7.08
N SER A 19 2.33 -15.13 -7.88
CA SER A 19 2.38 -14.96 -9.35
C SER A 19 1.08 -15.35 -10.09
N GLN A 20 0.90 -14.86 -11.33
CA GLN A 20 -0.26 -15.18 -12.21
C GLN A 20 -0.65 -16.67 -12.19
N LYS A 21 0.33 -17.57 -12.23
CA LYS A 21 0.08 -19.03 -12.21
C LYS A 21 -0.72 -19.52 -11.00
N LYS A 22 -0.53 -18.90 -9.82
CA LYS A 22 -1.29 -19.22 -8.59
C LYS A 22 -2.69 -18.62 -8.57
N THR A 23 -2.92 -17.56 -9.35
CA THR A 23 -4.25 -17.00 -9.55
C THR A 23 -5.12 -17.92 -10.41
N ASP A 24 -4.55 -18.50 -11.48
CA ASP A 24 -5.26 -19.40 -12.39
C ASP A 24 -5.73 -20.69 -11.68
N GLU A 25 -4.86 -21.32 -10.88
CA GLU A 25 -5.21 -22.52 -10.09
C GLU A 25 -6.38 -22.27 -9.12
N LEU A 26 -6.43 -21.09 -8.50
CA LEU A 26 -7.49 -20.74 -7.55
C LEU A 26 -8.82 -20.44 -8.23
N LEU A 27 -8.77 -19.90 -9.45
CA LEU A 27 -9.95 -19.70 -10.28
C LEU A 27 -10.59 -21.03 -10.70
N ASP A 28 -9.78 -22.02 -11.06
CA ASP A 28 -10.29 -23.35 -11.41
C ASP A 28 -10.89 -24.06 -10.19
N GLU A 29 -10.29 -23.94 -9.01
CA GLU A 29 -10.88 -24.44 -7.77
C GLU A 29 -12.20 -23.73 -7.40
N LEU A 30 -12.29 -22.41 -7.61
CA LEU A 30 -13.49 -21.63 -7.36
C LEU A 30 -14.62 -21.99 -8.34
N LYS A 31 -14.31 -22.20 -9.62
CA LYS A 31 -15.28 -22.68 -10.62
C LYS A 31 -15.82 -24.06 -10.26
N GLN A 32 -14.94 -25.00 -9.90
CA GLN A 32 -15.36 -26.35 -9.51
C GLN A 32 -16.16 -26.38 -8.21
N LYS A 33 -15.76 -25.60 -7.19
CA LYS A 33 -16.38 -25.65 -5.85
C LYS A 33 -17.63 -24.80 -5.72
N MET A 34 -17.78 -23.73 -6.50
CA MET A 34 -18.92 -22.80 -6.38
C MET A 34 -20.02 -23.00 -7.43
N ASN A 35 -19.83 -23.89 -8.42
CA ASN A 35 -20.81 -24.16 -9.48
C ASN A 35 -21.32 -22.88 -10.17
N LEU A 36 -20.44 -21.89 -10.28
CA LEU A 36 -20.76 -20.56 -10.81
C LEU A 36 -20.80 -20.61 -12.33
N SER A 37 -21.79 -19.96 -12.92
CA SER A 37 -21.78 -19.70 -14.36
C SER A 37 -20.63 -18.77 -14.75
N GLU A 38 -20.24 -18.79 -16.02
CA GLU A 38 -19.13 -17.96 -16.55
C GLU A 38 -19.36 -16.46 -16.30
N GLU A 39 -20.63 -16.04 -16.31
CA GLU A 39 -21.08 -14.68 -16.08
C GLU A 39 -20.96 -14.27 -14.61
N GLU A 40 -21.35 -15.16 -13.68
CA GLU A 40 -21.19 -14.94 -12.24
C GLU A 40 -19.73 -14.90 -11.82
N GLY A 41 -18.89 -15.75 -12.43
CA GLY A 41 -17.44 -15.75 -12.22
C GLY A 41 -16.79 -14.42 -12.64
N ARG A 42 -17.18 -13.86 -13.79
CA ARG A 42 -16.70 -12.55 -14.26
C ARG A 42 -17.12 -11.42 -13.33
N ALA A 43 -18.40 -11.39 -12.90
CA ALA A 43 -18.90 -10.37 -11.99
C ALA A 43 -18.20 -10.40 -10.62
N LEU A 44 -17.86 -11.59 -10.12
CA LEU A 44 -17.09 -11.77 -8.89
C LEU A 44 -15.65 -11.25 -9.04
N LEU A 45 -15.02 -11.54 -10.18
CA LEU A 45 -13.67 -11.08 -10.49
C LEU A 45 -13.58 -9.55 -10.54
N ASP A 46 -14.55 -8.90 -11.18
CA ASP A 46 -14.58 -7.43 -11.31
C ASP A 46 -14.83 -6.75 -9.96
N LYS A 47 -15.73 -7.31 -9.13
CA LYS A 47 -15.91 -6.85 -7.74
C LYS A 47 -14.64 -7.02 -6.92
N PHE A 48 -13.94 -8.14 -7.07
CA PHE A 48 -12.73 -8.42 -6.32
C PHE A 48 -11.57 -7.53 -6.74
N ARG A 49 -11.41 -7.25 -8.04
CA ARG A 49 -10.43 -6.28 -8.56
C ARG A 49 -10.68 -4.89 -8.01
N SER A 50 -11.93 -4.41 -8.10
CA SER A 50 -12.31 -3.08 -7.61
C SER A 50 -12.06 -2.94 -6.10
N ALA A 51 -12.45 -3.95 -5.32
CA ALA A 51 -12.20 -3.98 -3.88
C ALA A 51 -10.69 -4.03 -3.56
N THR A 52 -9.90 -4.75 -4.35
CA THR A 52 -8.45 -4.86 -4.16
C THR A 52 -7.73 -3.53 -4.41
N ASP A 53 -8.12 -2.81 -5.46
CA ASP A 53 -7.50 -1.51 -5.81
C ASP A 53 -7.78 -0.46 -4.73
N GLU A 54 -9.03 -0.37 -4.25
CA GLU A 54 -9.40 0.55 -3.17
C GLU A 54 -8.68 0.21 -1.86
N GLN A 55 -8.56 -1.08 -1.54
CA GLN A 55 -7.87 -1.53 -0.33
C GLN A 55 -6.35 -1.34 -0.41
N ARG A 56 -5.74 -1.51 -1.59
CA ARG A 56 -4.31 -1.24 -1.82
C ARG A 56 -3.98 0.22 -1.58
N ASP A 57 -4.79 1.13 -2.08
CA ASP A 57 -4.60 2.58 -1.88
C ASP A 57 -4.73 2.97 -0.41
N LYS A 58 -5.73 2.40 0.29
CA LYS A 58 -5.94 2.63 1.72
C LYS A 58 -4.79 2.09 2.55
N LEU A 59 -4.32 0.86 2.28
CA LEU A 59 -3.15 0.27 2.93
C LEU A 59 -1.88 1.08 2.66
N GLY A 60 -1.68 1.55 1.43
CA GLY A 60 -0.54 2.40 1.07
C GLY A 60 -0.53 3.72 1.84
N LYS A 61 -1.70 4.35 2.03
CA LYS A 61 -1.85 5.56 2.84
C LYS A 61 -1.55 5.29 4.32
N MET A 62 -2.12 4.23 4.89
CA MET A 62 -1.89 3.85 6.28
C MET A 62 -0.41 3.55 6.56
N ALA A 63 0.25 2.82 5.65
CA ALA A 63 1.68 2.52 5.77
C ALA A 63 2.53 3.81 5.71
N LYS A 64 2.22 4.74 4.81
CA LYS A 64 2.91 6.05 4.73
C LYS A 64 2.74 6.85 6.01
N GLU A 65 1.52 6.94 6.54
CA GLU A 65 1.25 7.64 7.79
C GLU A 65 2.02 7.04 8.97
N GLU A 66 2.09 5.71 9.06
CA GLU A 66 2.81 5.04 10.15
C GLU A 66 4.32 5.26 10.07
N ILE A 67 4.88 5.24 8.86
CA ILE A 67 6.29 5.57 8.61
C ILE A 67 6.57 7.03 8.97
N GLU A 68 5.72 7.97 8.55
CA GLU A 68 5.87 9.39 8.88
C GLU A 68 5.79 9.64 10.40
N LYS A 69 4.83 9.02 11.08
CA LYS A 69 4.71 9.10 12.55
C LYS A 69 5.96 8.54 13.23
N SER A 70 6.44 7.39 12.78
CA SER A 70 7.65 6.76 13.32
C SER A 70 8.87 7.66 13.12
N MET A 71 9.09 8.17 11.90
CA MET A 71 10.18 9.11 11.62
C MET A 71 10.15 10.34 12.52
N LYS A 72 8.96 10.93 12.72
CA LYS A 72 8.79 12.07 13.65
C LYS A 72 9.14 11.69 15.10
N ARG A 73 8.73 10.52 15.58
CA ARG A 73 9.04 10.04 16.94
C ARG A 73 10.54 9.85 17.16
N PHE A 74 11.27 9.40 16.15
CA PHE A 74 12.73 9.28 16.20
C PHE A 74 13.48 10.58 15.91
N GLY A 75 12.77 11.71 15.72
CA GLY A 75 13.38 13.00 15.42
C GLY A 75 13.96 13.11 14.00
N ALA A 76 13.61 12.19 13.11
CA ALA A 76 14.03 12.25 11.72
C ALA A 76 13.28 13.38 11.00
N VAL A 77 14.03 14.29 10.38
CA VAL A 77 13.50 15.39 9.57
C VAL A 77 13.48 15.01 8.09
N THR A 78 12.51 15.54 7.35
CA THR A 78 12.48 15.33 5.91
C THR A 78 13.65 16.05 5.23
N LYS A 79 14.06 15.55 4.05
CA LYS A 79 15.08 16.22 3.24
C LYS A 79 14.73 17.68 2.93
N LYS A 80 13.44 17.96 2.70
CA LYS A 80 12.92 19.32 2.44
C LYS A 80 13.12 20.24 3.64
N GLU A 81 12.80 19.77 4.84
CA GLU A 81 13.01 20.54 6.08
C GLU A 81 14.50 20.80 6.34
N PHE A 82 15.34 19.78 6.11
CA PHE A 82 16.79 19.90 6.24
C PHE A 82 17.40 20.89 5.24
N ASP A 83 16.96 20.86 3.98
CA ASP A 83 17.40 21.81 2.95
C ASP A 83 16.91 23.24 3.24
N ALA A 84 15.71 23.40 3.79
CA ALA A 84 15.22 24.70 4.26
C ALA A 84 16.08 25.25 5.40
N LEU A 85 16.49 24.40 6.34
CA LEU A 85 17.41 24.79 7.42
C LEU A 85 18.77 25.21 6.87
N LYS A 86 19.37 24.43 5.95
CA LYS A 86 20.63 24.79 5.28
C LYS A 86 20.59 26.16 4.61
N ARG A 87 19.50 26.49 3.91
CA ARG A 87 19.33 27.81 3.29
C ARG A 87 19.27 28.94 4.32
N LYS A 88 18.59 28.72 5.46
CA LYS A 88 18.55 29.70 6.56
C LYS A 88 19.93 29.91 7.17
N VAL A 89 20.67 28.82 7.42
CA VAL A 89 22.04 28.89 7.94
C VAL A 89 22.95 29.66 6.98
N ALA A 90 22.95 29.32 5.70
CA ALA A 90 23.75 30.03 4.70
C ALA A 90 23.42 31.53 4.60
N LYS A 91 22.13 31.90 4.75
CA LYS A 91 21.71 33.30 4.80
C LYS A 91 22.26 34.01 6.04
N LEU A 92 22.17 33.37 7.21
CA LEU A 92 22.68 33.94 8.46
C LEU A 92 24.21 34.10 8.41
N GLU A 93 24.93 33.10 7.92
CA GLU A 93 26.39 33.16 7.73
C GLU A 93 26.79 34.33 6.83
N LYS A 94 26.05 34.53 5.73
CA LYS A 94 26.27 35.67 4.84
C LYS A 94 26.02 37.00 5.54
N THR A 95 24.92 37.13 6.28
CA THR A 95 24.57 38.36 7.01
C THR A 95 25.60 38.69 8.09
N ILE A 96 26.09 37.70 8.84
CA ILE A 96 27.14 37.91 9.85
C ILE A 96 28.43 38.41 9.20
N LYS A 97 28.83 37.78 8.08
CA LYS A 97 30.02 38.18 7.31
C LYS A 97 29.91 39.61 6.75
N GLU A 98 28.73 40.01 6.30
CA GLU A 98 28.45 41.38 5.83
C GLU A 98 28.40 42.40 6.97
N ALA A 99 27.99 41.99 8.17
CA ALA A 99 27.98 42.82 9.38
C ALA A 99 29.37 43.02 10.00
N GLY A 100 30.40 42.32 9.52
CA GLY A 100 31.79 42.49 9.98
C GLY A 100 32.07 41.96 11.39
N ILE A 101 31.24 41.04 11.88
CA ILE A 101 31.42 40.30 13.14
C ILE A 101 32.08 38.95 12.84
#